data_AF-A0A8T4M342-F1
#
_entry.id   AF-A0A8T4M342-F1
#
_cell.length_a   1.000
_cell.length_b   1.000
_cell.length_c   1.000
_cell.angle_alpha   90.00
_cell.angle_beta   90.00
_cell.angle_gamma   90.00
#
_symmetry.space_group_name_H-M   'P 1'
#
loop_
_entity.id
_entity.type
_entity.pdbx_description
1 polymer ?
#
loop_
_entity_poly.entity_id
_entity_poly.type
_entity_poly.pdbx_seq_one_letter_code
_entity_poly.pdbx_strand_id
1 'polypeptide(L)'
;MQKRGQVTIFIIIAILIIAIVALIFFVAIPNGWFGLKLQEDNLTPINNYFSQCFLDKSKYAVTIVASQAGYSDLQKYSLAVFYDEKTAYYSIDNKTGIPPINLIETELAKEIDKQIDYCFTFPTALKDYQIVKINCSSKVIVSDKIKITFDCPIQINKGAFSSKLPEKNTYNFNIDYNIVKKLNMSRNLINEYNSNKPYVCLNCINSIAENNNVFISMLPIIDNQTIKESWFLIKEQFYEQNISWRFAIKN
;
A
#
# COMPACT_ATOMS: atom_id res chain seq x y z
N MET A 1 -5.63 85.63 -8.74
CA MET A 1 -5.17 84.47 -7.93
C MET A 1 -6.29 83.44 -7.86
N GLN A 2 -6.29 82.42 -8.72
CA GLN A 2 -7.39 81.42 -8.77
C GLN A 2 -6.92 80.01 -9.17
N LYS A 3 -5.64 79.69 -8.98
CA LYS A 3 -5.07 78.36 -9.30
C LYS A 3 -4.85 77.44 -8.09
N ARG A 4 -5.29 77.84 -6.88
CA ARG A 4 -5.09 77.05 -5.65
C ARG A 4 -6.08 75.88 -5.51
N GLY A 5 -7.21 75.88 -6.23
CA GLY A 5 -8.22 74.81 -6.16
C GLY A 5 -7.90 73.55 -6.97
N GLN A 6 -7.01 73.63 -7.96
CA GLN A 6 -6.62 72.44 -8.74
C GLN A 6 -5.69 71.50 -7.97
N VAL A 7 -4.85 72.04 -7.07
CA VAL A 7 -3.87 71.24 -6.32
C VAL A 7 -4.54 70.27 -5.35
N THR A 8 -5.63 70.69 -4.70
CA THR A 8 -6.40 69.83 -3.78
C THR A 8 -7.05 68.64 -4.48
N ILE A 9 -7.50 68.80 -5.73
CA ILE A 9 -8.08 67.70 -6.52
C ILE A 9 -7.06 66.60 -6.78
N PHE A 10 -5.82 66.95 -7.14
CA PHE A 10 -4.77 65.95 -7.38
C PHE A 10 -4.42 65.16 -6.11
N ILE A 11 -4.42 65.80 -4.94
CA ILE A 11 -4.16 65.13 -3.66
C ILE A 11 -5.27 64.12 -3.34
N ILE A 12 -6.54 64.49 -3.53
CA ILE A 12 -7.68 63.59 -3.29
C ILE A 12 -7.62 62.37 -4.20
N ILE A 13 -7.30 62.56 -5.49
CA ILE A 13 -7.17 61.46 -6.45
C ILE A 13 -6.03 60.52 -6.05
N ALA A 14 -4.89 61.05 -5.61
CA ALA A 14 -3.76 60.22 -5.17
C ALA A 14 -4.12 59.36 -3.96
N ILE A 15 -4.80 59.92 -2.95
CA ILE A 15 -5.26 59.17 -1.77
C ILE A 15 -6.26 58.09 -2.19
N LEU A 16 -7.18 58.39 -3.12
CA LEU A 16 -8.16 57.43 -3.61
C LEU A 16 -7.48 56.25 -4.32
N ILE A 17 -6.47 56.51 -5.16
CA ILE A 17 -5.70 55.47 -5.85
C ILE A 17 -4.97 54.59 -4.83
N ILE A 18 -4.33 55.17 -3.83
CA ILE A 18 -3.65 54.39 -2.77
C ILE A 18 -4.65 53.53 -2.00
N ALA A 19 -5.83 54.07 -1.67
CA ALA A 19 -6.88 53.32 -0.97
C ALA A 19 -7.40 52.14 -1.79
N ILE A 20 -7.60 52.33 -3.10
CA ILE A 20 -8.03 51.26 -4.01
C ILE A 20 -6.94 50.19 -4.14
N VAL A 21 -5.67 50.59 -4.31
CA VAL A 21 -4.55 49.64 -4.40
C VAL A 21 -4.41 48.85 -3.10
N ALA A 22 -4.50 49.51 -1.94
CA ALA A 22 -4.47 48.85 -0.63
C ALA A 22 -5.63 47.88 -0.45
N LEU A 23 -6.83 48.25 -0.89
CA LEU A 23 -8.02 47.40 -0.82
C LEU A 23 -7.91 46.20 -1.76
N ILE A 24 -7.38 46.39 -2.98
CA ILE A 24 -7.08 45.29 -3.90
C ILE A 24 -6.01 44.38 -3.26
N PHE A 25 -4.96 44.92 -2.67
CA PHE A 25 -3.93 44.12 -2.00
C PHE A 25 -4.52 43.32 -0.82
N PHE A 26 -5.44 43.90 -0.06
CA PHE A 26 -6.05 43.26 1.12
C PHE A 26 -7.12 42.23 0.76
N VAL A 27 -7.85 42.42 -0.34
CA VAL A 27 -8.94 41.53 -0.76
C VAL A 27 -8.45 40.47 -1.75
N ALA A 28 -7.55 40.84 -2.68
CA ALA A 28 -7.08 39.96 -3.74
C ALA A 28 -5.87 39.10 -3.35
N ILE A 29 -5.15 39.45 -2.28
CA ILE A 29 -4.14 38.55 -1.71
C ILE A 29 -4.86 37.68 -0.67
N PRO A 30 -5.21 36.42 -1.00
CA PRO A 30 -5.72 35.52 0.01
C PRO A 30 -4.72 35.47 1.17
N ASN A 31 -5.23 35.46 2.40
CA ASN A 31 -4.50 35.50 3.68
C ASN A 31 -3.36 34.45 3.87
N GLY A 32 -2.97 33.70 2.84
CA GLY A 32 -1.87 32.75 2.82
C GLY A 32 -0.61 33.16 2.03
N TRP A 33 -0.54 34.31 1.36
CA TRP A 33 0.63 34.62 0.51
C TRP A 33 1.88 35.05 1.28
N PHE A 34 1.71 35.65 2.48
CA PHE A 34 2.81 35.87 3.44
C PHE A 34 3.04 34.66 4.36
N GLY A 35 2.60 33.47 3.96
CA GLY A 35 3.00 32.23 4.61
C GLY A 35 4.50 32.06 4.47
N LEU A 36 5.24 32.34 5.53
CA LEU A 36 6.64 31.97 5.65
C LEU A 36 6.77 30.49 5.23
N LYS A 37 7.49 30.24 4.14
CA LYS A 37 7.68 28.87 3.65
C LYS A 37 8.56 28.14 4.66
N LEU A 38 8.16 26.95 5.06
CA LEU A 38 9.06 26.02 5.75
C LEU A 38 10.26 25.78 4.82
N GLN A 39 11.46 26.04 5.34
CA GLN A 39 12.69 25.73 4.61
C GLN A 39 12.72 24.24 4.29
N GLU A 40 13.04 23.90 3.04
CA GLU A 40 12.98 22.54 2.49
C GLU A 40 13.77 21.52 3.33
N ASP A 41 14.90 21.95 3.91
CA ASP A 41 15.75 21.15 4.79
C ASP A 41 15.02 20.55 6.01
N ASN A 42 13.96 21.22 6.50
CA ASN A 42 13.18 20.74 7.63
C ASN A 42 12.21 19.60 7.27
N LEU A 43 11.96 19.36 5.98
CA LEU A 43 11.02 18.35 5.51
C LEU A 43 11.68 17.00 5.19
N THR A 44 12.99 16.99 4.96
CA THR A 44 13.77 15.78 4.66
C THR A 44 13.58 14.66 5.71
N PRO A 45 13.63 14.93 7.03
CA PRO A 45 13.42 13.87 8.03
C PRO A 45 12.01 13.27 7.99
N ILE A 46 11.00 14.10 7.70
CA ILE A 46 9.59 13.66 7.60
C ILE A 46 9.42 12.78 6.36
N ASN A 47 9.96 13.20 5.22
CA ASN A 47 9.91 12.45 3.97
C ASN A 47 10.62 11.09 4.11
N ASN A 48 11.80 11.06 4.73
CA ASN A 48 12.56 9.83 4.95
C ASN A 48 11.81 8.87 5.88
N TYR A 49 11.26 9.39 6.98
CA TYR A 49 10.43 8.58 7.89
C TYR A 49 9.22 7.98 7.15
N PHE A 50 8.49 8.81 6.41
CA PHE A 50 7.30 8.38 5.70
C PHE A 50 7.64 7.33 4.63
N SER A 51 8.65 7.59 3.82
CA SER A 51 9.12 6.68 2.77
C SER A 51 9.51 5.31 3.35
N GLN A 52 10.26 5.30 4.46
CA GLN A 52 10.66 4.05 5.11
C GLN A 52 9.46 3.32 5.73
N CYS A 53 8.62 4.03 6.47
CA CYS A 53 7.42 3.44 7.06
C CYS A 53 6.53 2.82 5.98
N PHE A 54 6.31 3.54 4.87
CA PHE A 54 5.47 3.05 3.80
C PHE A 54 6.05 1.80 3.12
N LEU A 55 7.37 1.76 2.89
CA LEU A 55 8.04 0.54 2.42
C LEU A 55 7.82 -0.64 3.37
N ASP A 56 7.96 -0.43 4.68
CA ASP A 56 7.78 -1.49 5.67
C ASP A 56 6.33 -1.96 5.77
N LYS A 57 5.36 -1.04 5.71
CA LYS A 57 3.93 -1.37 5.66
C LYS A 57 3.54 -2.08 4.37
N SER A 58 4.17 -1.72 3.26
CA SER A 58 3.98 -2.41 1.99
C SER A 58 4.48 -3.85 2.03
N LYS A 59 5.68 -4.08 2.61
CA LYS A 59 6.20 -5.44 2.83
C LYS A 59 5.27 -6.26 3.73
N TYR A 60 4.76 -5.66 4.79
CA TYR A 60 3.81 -6.32 5.69
C TYR A 60 2.49 -6.69 4.98
N ALA A 61 1.96 -5.81 4.14
CA ALA A 61 0.78 -6.10 3.33
C ALA A 61 1.01 -7.27 2.37
N VAL A 62 2.19 -7.34 1.72
CA VAL A 62 2.59 -8.48 0.89
C VAL A 62 2.62 -9.78 1.71
N THR A 63 3.15 -9.74 2.93
CA THR A 63 3.14 -10.90 3.85
C THR A 63 1.73 -11.38 4.14
N ILE A 64 0.81 -10.46 4.49
CA ILE A 64 -0.60 -10.80 4.77
C ILE A 64 -1.22 -11.48 3.55
N VAL A 65 -1.17 -10.81 2.40
CA VAL A 65 -1.80 -11.31 1.17
C VAL A 65 -1.19 -12.64 0.72
N ALA A 66 0.13 -12.80 0.82
CA ALA A 66 0.79 -14.06 0.53
C ALA A 66 0.32 -15.19 1.45
N SER A 67 0.24 -14.91 2.74
CA SER A 67 -0.20 -15.87 3.76
C SER A 67 -1.67 -16.28 3.62
N GLN A 68 -2.46 -15.52 2.86
CA GLN A 68 -3.89 -15.71 2.63
C GLN A 68 -4.19 -16.01 1.15
N ALA A 69 -3.25 -16.62 0.43
CA ALA A 69 -3.43 -17.09 -0.94
C ALA A 69 -3.82 -15.99 -1.96
N GLY A 70 -3.33 -14.76 -1.78
CA GLY A 70 -3.60 -13.66 -2.71
C GLY A 70 -4.79 -12.77 -2.34
N TYR A 71 -5.38 -12.95 -1.15
CA TYR A 71 -6.48 -12.14 -0.64
C TYR A 71 -6.06 -11.33 0.59
N SER A 72 -6.61 -10.12 0.76
CA SER A 72 -6.46 -9.32 1.99
C SER A 72 -7.58 -9.57 3.00
N ASP A 73 -8.73 -10.01 2.51
CA ASP A 73 -9.95 -10.18 3.27
C ASP A 73 -10.68 -11.45 2.84
N LEU A 74 -10.49 -12.49 3.65
CA LEU A 74 -11.04 -13.81 3.40
C LEU A 74 -12.54 -13.92 3.68
N GLN A 75 -13.20 -12.90 4.26
CA GLN A 75 -14.64 -12.98 4.56
C GLN A 75 -15.50 -13.14 3.30
N LYS A 76 -14.99 -12.68 2.16
CA LYS A 76 -15.69 -12.73 0.87
C LYS A 76 -15.50 -14.04 0.12
N TYR A 77 -14.63 -14.92 0.60
CA TYR A 77 -14.17 -16.10 -0.13
C TYR A 77 -14.31 -17.37 0.70
N SER A 78 -14.19 -18.53 0.06
CA SER A 78 -14.23 -19.80 0.76
C SER A 78 -13.01 -19.93 1.67
N LEU A 79 -13.27 -19.89 2.97
CA LEU A 79 -12.27 -19.82 4.03
C LEU A 79 -11.90 -21.22 4.55
N ALA A 80 -10.60 -21.52 4.51
CA ALA A 80 -10.01 -22.62 5.26
C ALA A 80 -9.41 -22.08 6.57
N VAL A 81 -9.65 -22.77 7.68
CA VAL A 81 -9.12 -22.40 9.01
C VAL A 81 -8.38 -23.58 9.63
N PHE A 82 -7.15 -23.35 10.08
CA PHE A 82 -6.33 -24.35 10.77
C PHE A 82 -5.44 -23.68 11.83
N TYR A 83 -5.60 -24.03 13.11
CA TYR A 83 -4.91 -23.40 14.24
C TYR A 83 -4.92 -21.86 14.20
N ASP A 84 -6.12 -21.27 14.07
CA ASP A 84 -6.35 -19.82 13.94
C ASP A 84 -5.76 -19.16 12.68
N GLU A 85 -5.00 -19.90 11.87
CA GLU A 85 -4.55 -19.47 10.56
C GLU A 85 -5.66 -19.60 9.54
N LYS A 86 -5.73 -18.60 8.66
CA LYS A 86 -6.78 -18.46 7.66
C LYS A 86 -6.17 -18.41 6.27
N THR A 87 -6.74 -19.15 5.33
CA THR A 87 -6.39 -19.04 3.91
C THR A 87 -7.59 -19.32 3.01
N ALA A 88 -7.44 -19.04 1.71
CA ALA A 88 -8.45 -19.37 0.73
C ALA A 88 -8.28 -20.80 0.19
N TYR A 89 -9.40 -21.43 -0.14
CA TYR A 89 -9.36 -22.65 -0.95
C TYR A 89 -9.05 -22.31 -2.41
N TYR A 90 -8.06 -23.00 -2.96
CA TYR A 90 -7.77 -22.96 -4.39
C TYR A 90 -8.43 -24.09 -5.18
N SER A 91 -8.98 -25.09 -4.50
CA SER A 91 -9.80 -26.11 -5.14
C SER A 91 -10.89 -26.57 -4.19
N ILE A 92 -12.14 -26.55 -4.66
CA ILE A 92 -13.32 -27.12 -3.99
C ILE A 92 -14.08 -27.91 -5.05
N ASP A 93 -14.34 -29.19 -4.81
CA ASP A 93 -15.08 -30.06 -5.75
C ASP A 93 -14.51 -30.02 -7.19
N ASN A 94 -13.18 -30.04 -7.32
CA ASN A 94 -12.42 -29.90 -8.59
C ASN A 94 -12.53 -28.53 -9.29
N LYS A 95 -13.21 -27.54 -8.72
CA LYS A 95 -13.27 -26.19 -9.28
C LYS A 95 -12.11 -25.35 -8.76
N THR A 96 -11.35 -24.76 -9.67
CA THR A 96 -10.22 -23.89 -9.31
C THR A 96 -10.71 -22.57 -8.73
N GLY A 97 -10.18 -22.22 -7.56
CA GLY A 97 -10.39 -20.96 -6.84
C GLY A 97 -9.14 -20.08 -6.85
N ILE A 98 -8.19 -20.33 -7.74
CA ILE A 98 -6.95 -19.54 -7.82
C ILE A 98 -7.29 -18.12 -8.32
N PRO A 99 -6.99 -17.06 -7.55
CA PRO A 99 -7.31 -15.70 -7.96
C PRO A 99 -6.52 -15.28 -9.22
N PRO A 100 -7.13 -14.49 -10.11
CA PRO A 100 -6.40 -13.86 -11.21
C PRO A 100 -5.48 -12.74 -10.67
N ILE A 101 -4.43 -12.41 -11.41
CA ILE A 101 -3.39 -11.45 -10.97
C ILE A 101 -3.98 -10.06 -10.65
N ASN A 102 -4.90 -9.56 -11.47
CA ASN A 102 -5.55 -8.26 -11.28
C ASN A 102 -6.35 -8.19 -9.95
N LEU A 103 -6.90 -9.31 -9.49
CA LEU A 103 -7.56 -9.37 -8.19
C LEU A 103 -6.52 -9.25 -7.06
N ILE A 104 -5.39 -9.95 -7.17
CA ILE A 104 -4.31 -9.86 -6.17
C ILE A 104 -3.71 -8.46 -6.11
N GLU A 105 -3.54 -7.79 -7.27
CA GLU A 105 -3.13 -6.38 -7.33
C GLU A 105 -4.10 -5.48 -6.54
N THR A 106 -5.41 -5.70 -6.71
CA THR A 106 -6.46 -4.96 -6.01
C THR A 106 -6.45 -5.25 -4.50
N GLU A 107 -6.31 -6.51 -4.11
CA GLU A 107 -6.24 -6.93 -2.71
C GLU A 107 -4.97 -6.41 -2.01
N LEU A 108 -3.82 -6.39 -2.71
CA LEU A 108 -2.59 -5.77 -2.22
C LEU A 108 -2.75 -4.26 -2.03
N ALA A 109 -3.30 -3.55 -3.02
CA ALA A 109 -3.54 -2.11 -2.91
C ALA A 109 -4.42 -1.78 -1.71
N LYS A 110 -5.52 -2.52 -1.54
CA LYS A 110 -6.44 -2.39 -0.40
C LYS A 110 -5.73 -2.63 0.95
N GLU A 111 -4.91 -3.68 1.06
CA GLU A 111 -4.20 -3.95 2.31
C GLU A 111 -3.13 -2.89 2.59
N ILE A 112 -2.40 -2.42 1.56
CA ILE A 112 -1.43 -1.33 1.71
C ILE A 112 -2.12 -0.05 2.22
N ASP A 113 -3.25 0.34 1.62
CA ASP A 113 -4.01 1.52 2.02
C ASP A 113 -4.50 1.42 3.47
N LYS A 114 -4.85 0.22 3.95
CA LYS A 114 -5.20 -0.02 5.35
C LYS A 114 -4.00 0.13 6.29
N GLN A 115 -2.82 -0.31 5.86
CA GLN A 115 -1.61 -0.31 6.69
C GLN A 115 -0.92 1.06 6.72
N ILE A 116 -1.10 1.90 5.70
CA ILE A 116 -0.39 3.18 5.63
C ILE A 116 -0.90 4.21 6.62
N ASP A 117 -2.12 4.06 7.15
CA ASP A 117 -2.65 4.97 8.16
C ASP A 117 -1.73 5.06 9.39
N TYR A 118 -1.04 3.98 9.73
CA TYR A 118 -0.04 3.95 10.79
C TYR A 118 1.19 4.82 10.50
N CYS A 119 1.54 5.06 9.24
CA CYS A 119 2.67 5.92 8.86
C CYS A 119 2.44 7.40 9.10
N PHE A 120 1.19 7.80 9.38
CA PHE A 120 0.85 9.16 9.79
C PHE A 120 0.86 9.33 11.31
N THR A 121 1.16 8.27 12.06
CA THR A 121 1.39 8.35 13.52
C THR A 121 2.87 8.57 13.75
N PHE A 122 3.25 9.81 14.04
CA PHE A 122 4.66 10.19 14.13
C PHE A 122 5.26 9.98 15.53
N PRO A 123 6.58 9.72 15.61
CA PRO A 123 7.29 9.67 16.87
C PRO A 123 7.25 11.02 17.58
N THR A 124 7.49 11.01 18.90
CA THR A 124 7.45 12.19 19.78
C THR A 124 8.24 13.39 19.25
N ALA A 125 9.34 13.15 18.52
CA ALA A 125 10.19 14.19 17.92
C ALA A 125 9.50 15.03 16.82
N LEU A 126 8.35 14.58 16.30
CA LEU A 126 7.63 15.24 15.21
C LEU A 126 6.21 15.67 15.63
N LYS A 127 5.92 15.72 16.94
CA LYS A 127 4.59 16.08 17.48
C LYS A 127 4.13 17.50 17.14
N ASP A 128 5.06 18.41 16.85
CA ASP A 128 4.72 19.79 16.48
C ASP A 128 4.20 19.92 15.04
N TYR A 129 4.29 18.84 14.25
CA TYR A 129 3.79 18.80 12.88
C TYR A 129 2.40 18.19 12.85
N GLN A 130 1.45 18.94 12.30
CA GLN A 130 0.14 18.43 11.91
C GLN A 130 0.19 18.04 10.45
N ILE A 131 -0.15 16.79 10.15
CA ILE A 131 -0.08 16.24 8.80
C ILE A 131 -1.48 15.92 8.32
N VAL A 132 -1.84 16.51 7.19
CA VAL A 132 -3.15 16.34 6.55
C VAL A 132 -2.94 15.54 5.27
N LYS A 133 -3.56 14.36 5.23
CA LYS A 133 -3.67 13.52 4.04
C LYS A 133 -4.72 14.08 3.10
N ILE A 134 -4.42 14.12 1.81
CA ILE A 134 -5.38 14.57 0.79
C ILE A 134 -5.48 13.48 -0.27
N ASN A 135 -6.61 12.77 -0.32
CA ASN A 135 -6.95 11.80 -1.37
C ASN A 135 -5.82 10.82 -1.73
N CYS A 136 -5.36 10.06 -0.74
CA CYS A 136 -4.27 9.11 -0.95
C CYS A 136 -4.77 7.81 -1.59
N SER A 137 -3.98 7.23 -2.50
CA SER A 137 -4.31 5.96 -3.15
C SER A 137 -3.08 5.16 -3.53
N SER A 138 -3.16 3.84 -3.37
CA SER A 138 -2.14 2.89 -3.83
C SER A 138 -2.54 2.24 -5.15
N LYS A 139 -1.57 2.09 -6.05
CA LYS A 139 -1.64 1.24 -7.23
C LYS A 139 -0.56 0.19 -7.17
N VAL A 140 -0.94 -1.07 -7.43
CA VAL A 140 -0.03 -2.21 -7.41
C VAL A 140 -0.03 -2.86 -8.78
N ILE A 141 1.16 -3.24 -9.26
CA ILE A 141 1.35 -4.06 -10.45
C ILE A 141 2.18 -5.27 -10.06
N VAL A 142 1.65 -6.47 -10.32
CA VAL A 142 2.28 -7.74 -9.98
C VAL A 142 2.88 -8.36 -11.24
N SER A 143 4.20 -8.59 -11.19
CA SER A 143 4.97 -9.20 -12.27
C SER A 143 6.02 -10.16 -11.68
N ASP A 144 7.26 -10.10 -12.16
CA ASP A 144 8.40 -10.75 -11.50
C ASP A 144 8.68 -10.14 -10.12
N LYS A 145 8.46 -8.82 -10.01
CA LYS A 145 8.45 -8.04 -8.79
C LYS A 145 7.10 -7.35 -8.61
N ILE A 146 6.83 -6.90 -7.39
CA ILE A 146 5.65 -6.09 -7.08
C ILE A 146 6.04 -4.62 -7.17
N LYS A 147 5.45 -3.90 -8.11
CA LYS A 147 5.63 -2.46 -8.26
C LYS A 147 4.50 -1.75 -7.56
N ILE A 148 4.83 -0.87 -6.64
CA ILE A 148 3.87 -0.12 -5.84
C ILE A 148 4.08 1.35 -6.15
N THR A 149 3.00 2.01 -6.56
CA THR A 149 2.94 3.46 -6.75
C THR A 149 1.92 4.00 -5.76
N PHE A 150 2.36 4.90 -4.89
CA PHE A 150 1.50 5.53 -3.91
C PHE A 150 1.45 7.02 -4.17
N ASP A 151 0.25 7.51 -4.49
CA ASP A 151 -0.02 8.92 -4.72
C ASP A 151 -0.77 9.48 -3.52
N CYS A 152 -0.12 10.37 -2.78
CA CYS A 152 -0.68 10.95 -1.57
C CYS A 152 -0.11 12.35 -1.36
N PRO A 153 -0.82 13.37 -1.84
CA PRO A 153 -0.52 14.75 -1.48
C PRO A 153 -0.60 14.93 0.05
N ILE A 154 0.53 15.32 0.63
CA ILE A 154 0.66 15.52 2.08
C ILE A 154 0.88 17.02 2.35
N GLN A 155 0.01 17.58 3.19
CA GLN A 155 0.17 18.93 3.71
C GLN A 155 0.71 18.88 5.14
N ILE A 156 1.75 19.65 5.41
CA ILE A 156 2.43 19.72 6.71
C ILE A 156 2.23 21.12 7.28
N ASN A 157 1.66 21.19 8.47
CA ASN A 157 1.47 22.43 9.23
C ASN A 157 2.30 22.38 10.51
N LYS A 158 2.98 23.48 10.85
CA LYS A 158 3.72 23.66 12.11
C LYS A 158 3.40 25.05 12.66
N GLY A 159 2.55 25.14 13.67
CA GLY A 159 2.06 26.44 14.16
C GLY A 159 1.38 27.24 13.04
N ALA A 160 1.85 28.45 12.75
CA ALA A 160 1.34 29.30 11.67
C ALA A 160 1.91 28.98 10.28
N PHE A 161 2.91 28.10 10.20
CA PHE A 161 3.54 27.73 8.94
C PHE A 161 2.79 26.56 8.29
N SER A 162 2.45 26.70 7.01
CA SER A 162 1.90 25.61 6.20
C SER A 162 2.78 25.43 4.96
N SER A 163 3.18 24.19 4.71
CA SER A 163 3.86 23.82 3.47
C SER A 163 3.21 22.57 2.91
N LYS A 164 3.01 22.56 1.60
CA LYS A 164 2.78 21.31 0.87
C LYS A 164 4.15 20.69 0.62
N LEU A 165 4.27 19.38 0.80
CA LEU A 165 5.40 18.66 0.22
C LEU A 165 5.36 18.86 -1.30
N PRO A 166 6.52 18.91 -1.99
CA PRO A 166 6.59 19.19 -3.42
C PRO A 166 5.57 18.36 -4.21
N GLU A 167 5.00 18.95 -5.27
CA GLU A 167 3.84 18.41 -6.01
C GLU A 167 3.98 16.97 -6.52
N LYS A 168 5.20 16.41 -6.51
CA LYS A 168 5.48 15.03 -6.87
C LYS A 168 5.54 14.10 -5.65
N ASN A 169 4.46 14.03 -4.87
CA ASN A 169 4.31 13.11 -3.73
C ASN A 169 3.97 11.67 -4.16
N THR A 170 4.56 11.23 -5.26
CA THR A 170 4.40 9.87 -5.76
C THR A 170 5.58 9.04 -5.29
N TYR A 171 5.31 8.12 -4.38
CA TYR A 171 6.32 7.18 -3.91
C TYR A 171 6.26 5.91 -4.73
N ASN A 172 7.41 5.45 -5.21
CA ASN A 172 7.52 4.27 -6.05
C ASN A 172 8.49 3.27 -5.43
N PHE A 173 8.01 2.04 -5.19
CA PHE A 173 8.83 0.96 -4.65
C PHE A 173 8.69 -0.29 -5.48
N ASN A 174 9.76 -1.07 -5.49
CA ASN A 174 9.77 -2.42 -6.02
C ASN A 174 10.03 -3.38 -4.85
N ILE A 175 9.12 -4.31 -4.63
CA ILE A 175 9.29 -5.39 -3.66
C ILE A 175 9.68 -6.65 -4.42
N ASP A 176 10.82 -7.23 -4.04
CA ASP A 176 11.34 -8.46 -4.62
C ASP A 176 10.60 -9.68 -4.05
N TYR A 177 9.37 -9.89 -4.52
CA TYR A 177 8.53 -11.03 -4.19
C TYR A 177 7.75 -11.48 -5.43
N ASN A 178 8.01 -12.69 -5.91
CA ASN A 178 7.46 -13.17 -7.16
C ASN A 178 6.14 -13.95 -6.95
N ILE A 179 5.04 -13.22 -6.86
CA ILE A 179 3.69 -13.80 -6.71
C ILE A 179 3.32 -14.68 -7.91
N VAL A 180 3.70 -14.29 -9.12
CA VAL A 180 3.38 -15.05 -10.35
C VAL A 180 3.96 -16.47 -10.28
N LYS A 181 5.20 -16.59 -9.81
CA LYS A 181 5.86 -17.88 -9.55
C LYS A 181 5.11 -18.70 -8.51
N LYS A 182 4.63 -18.07 -7.42
CA LYS A 182 3.82 -18.74 -6.38
C LYS A 182 2.50 -19.28 -6.93
N LEU A 183 1.79 -18.50 -7.74
CA LEU A 183 0.56 -18.94 -8.42
C LEU A 183 0.81 -20.10 -9.38
N ASN A 184 1.90 -20.07 -10.15
CA ASN A 184 2.27 -21.15 -11.06
C ASN A 184 2.57 -22.45 -10.29
N MET A 185 3.33 -22.37 -9.19
CA MET A 185 3.56 -23.52 -8.33
C MET A 185 2.26 -24.05 -7.71
N SER A 186 1.37 -23.17 -7.24
CA SER A 186 0.06 -23.56 -6.74
C SER A 186 -0.76 -24.32 -7.80
N ARG A 187 -0.78 -23.84 -9.06
CA ARG A 187 -1.42 -24.55 -10.17
C ARG A 187 -0.84 -25.94 -10.38
N ASN A 188 0.49 -26.06 -10.39
CA ASN A 188 1.16 -27.35 -10.57
C ASN A 188 0.80 -28.31 -9.42
N LEU A 189 0.84 -27.85 -8.17
CA LEU A 189 0.46 -28.66 -7.00
C LEU A 189 -1.00 -29.12 -7.05
N ILE A 190 -1.92 -28.24 -7.48
CA ILE A 190 -3.34 -28.59 -7.63
C ILE A 190 -3.54 -29.60 -8.76
N ASN A 191 -2.82 -29.47 -9.86
CA ASN A 191 -2.87 -30.43 -10.95
C ASN A 191 -2.38 -31.80 -10.49
N GLU A 192 -1.22 -31.86 -9.81
CA GLU A 192 -0.69 -33.10 -9.24
C GLU A 192 -1.64 -33.74 -8.23
N TYR A 193 -2.26 -32.92 -7.38
CA TYR A 193 -3.28 -33.36 -6.44
C TYR A 193 -4.50 -33.93 -7.16
N ASN A 194 -5.02 -33.25 -8.18
CA ASN A 194 -6.20 -33.68 -8.92
C ASN A 194 -5.97 -34.98 -9.70
N SER A 195 -4.76 -35.21 -10.19
CA SER A 195 -4.39 -36.44 -10.89
C SER A 195 -4.20 -37.65 -9.95
N ASN A 196 -3.84 -37.42 -8.68
CA ASN A 196 -3.46 -38.47 -7.74
C ASN A 196 -4.27 -38.49 -6.43
N LYS A 197 -5.50 -37.94 -6.46
CA LYS A 197 -6.33 -37.71 -5.27
C LYS A 197 -6.43 -38.92 -4.33
N PRO A 198 -6.43 -38.71 -2.99
CA PRO A 198 -6.23 -37.45 -2.26
C PRO A 198 -4.75 -37.15 -1.96
N TYR A 199 -3.82 -37.68 -2.74
CA TYR A 199 -2.39 -37.61 -2.48
C TYR A 199 -1.65 -36.74 -3.50
N VAL A 200 -0.48 -36.23 -3.11
CA VAL A 200 0.49 -35.64 -4.04
C VAL A 200 1.76 -36.46 -3.96
N CYS A 201 2.33 -36.79 -5.11
CA CYS A 201 3.62 -37.45 -5.17
C CYS A 201 4.72 -36.60 -4.52
N LEU A 202 5.45 -37.18 -3.56
CA LEU A 202 6.56 -36.50 -2.87
C LEU A 202 7.64 -36.03 -3.84
N ASN A 203 7.97 -36.85 -4.85
CA ASN A 203 8.93 -36.47 -5.89
C ASN A 203 8.47 -35.25 -6.70
N CYS A 204 7.16 -35.09 -6.91
CA CYS A 204 6.60 -33.96 -7.63
C CYS A 204 6.69 -32.68 -6.78
N ILE A 205 6.37 -32.76 -5.49
CA ILE A 205 6.57 -31.65 -4.54
C ILE A 205 8.04 -31.24 -4.52
N ASN A 206 8.96 -32.21 -4.38
CA ASN A 206 10.41 -31.94 -4.36
C ASN A 206 10.90 -31.30 -5.67
N SER A 207 10.48 -31.83 -6.82
CA SER A 207 10.84 -31.26 -8.12
C SER A 207 10.32 -29.83 -8.29
N ILE A 208 9.07 -29.55 -7.90
CA ILE A 208 8.53 -28.18 -7.91
C ILE A 208 9.33 -27.28 -6.96
N ALA A 209 9.67 -27.76 -5.77
CA ALA A 209 10.43 -27.02 -4.77
C ALA A 209 11.84 -26.67 -5.24
N GLU A 210 12.60 -27.65 -5.74
CA GLU A 210 13.98 -27.50 -6.24
C GLU A 210 14.06 -26.56 -7.44
N ASN A 211 13.19 -26.76 -8.45
CA ASN A 211 13.14 -25.91 -9.66
C ASN A 211 12.84 -24.44 -9.34
N ASN A 212 12.27 -24.19 -8.16
CA ASN A 212 11.88 -22.86 -7.74
C ASN A 212 12.71 -22.33 -6.55
N ASN A 213 13.67 -23.10 -6.02
CA ASN A 213 14.43 -22.76 -4.82
C ASN A 213 13.54 -22.32 -3.65
N VAL A 214 12.51 -23.12 -3.35
CA VAL A 214 11.57 -22.90 -2.24
C VAL A 214 11.45 -24.15 -1.40
N PHE A 215 10.89 -24.04 -0.20
CA PHE A 215 10.47 -25.19 0.58
C PHE A 215 8.95 -25.36 0.49
N ILE A 216 8.46 -26.58 0.28
CA ILE A 216 7.02 -26.86 0.19
C ILE A 216 6.64 -27.88 1.26
N SER A 217 5.61 -27.57 2.04
CA SER A 217 4.99 -28.52 2.96
C SER A 217 3.53 -28.75 2.59
N MET A 218 3.09 -30.00 2.74
CA MET A 218 1.69 -30.38 2.67
C MET A 218 1.23 -30.84 4.06
N LEU A 219 0.12 -30.28 4.55
CA LEU A 219 -0.49 -30.65 5.83
C LEU A 219 -1.90 -31.21 5.55
N PRO A 220 -2.10 -32.52 5.63
CA PRO A 220 -3.42 -33.11 5.48
C PRO A 220 -4.24 -32.91 6.76
N ILE A 221 -5.50 -32.49 6.60
CA ILE A 221 -6.50 -32.43 7.67
C ILE A 221 -7.36 -33.68 7.57
N ILE A 222 -7.29 -34.53 8.58
CA ILE A 222 -7.96 -35.84 8.60
C ILE A 222 -9.21 -35.75 9.48
N ASP A 223 -10.35 -36.21 8.96
CA ASP A 223 -11.64 -36.32 9.64
C ASP A 223 -12.17 -37.74 9.40
N ASN A 224 -12.46 -38.50 10.47
CA ASN A 224 -12.88 -39.91 10.40
C ASN A 224 -12.03 -40.79 9.46
N GLN A 225 -10.69 -40.71 9.57
CA GLN A 225 -9.72 -41.43 8.72
C GLN A 225 -9.71 -41.04 7.24
N THR A 226 -10.48 -40.03 6.84
CA THR A 226 -10.48 -39.49 5.47
C THR A 226 -9.78 -38.13 5.45
N ILE A 227 -8.99 -37.87 4.39
CA ILE A 227 -8.41 -36.53 4.18
C ILE A 227 -9.56 -35.62 3.74
N LYS A 228 -9.91 -34.65 4.57
CA LYS A 228 -10.95 -33.66 4.29
C LYS A 228 -10.40 -32.47 3.52
N GLU A 229 -9.23 -32.01 3.94
CA GLU A 229 -8.55 -30.86 3.36
C GLU A 229 -7.05 -31.12 3.29
N SER A 230 -6.37 -30.46 2.36
CA SER A 230 -4.91 -30.45 2.27
C SER A 230 -4.41 -29.02 2.15
N TRP A 231 -3.58 -28.62 3.11
CA TRP A 231 -2.96 -27.30 3.14
C TRP A 231 -1.57 -27.36 2.52
N PHE A 232 -1.27 -26.43 1.63
CA PHE A 232 0.04 -26.29 1.01
C PHE A 232 0.69 -25.00 1.50
N LEU A 233 1.96 -25.11 1.92
CA LEU A 233 2.76 -24.01 2.42
C LEU A 233 4.03 -23.93 1.58
N ILE A 234 4.12 -22.92 0.73
CA ILE A 234 5.32 -22.62 -0.06
C ILE A 234 6.09 -21.54 0.69
N LYS A 235 7.21 -21.92 1.32
CA LYS A 235 8.04 -21.06 2.16
C LYS A 235 9.28 -20.59 1.40
N GLU A 236 9.60 -19.32 1.56
CA GLU A 236 10.87 -18.75 1.10
C GLU A 236 11.33 -17.63 2.04
N GLN A 237 12.62 -17.33 1.99
CA GLN A 237 13.16 -16.17 2.68
C GLN A 237 12.74 -14.89 1.94
N PHE A 238 12.16 -13.95 2.69
CA PHE A 238 11.77 -12.64 2.19
C PHE A 238 12.30 -11.56 3.14
N TYR A 239 13.40 -10.92 2.74
CA TYR A 239 14.21 -10.05 3.60
C TYR A 239 14.65 -10.79 4.89
N GLU A 240 14.31 -10.25 6.05
CA GLU A 240 14.64 -10.81 7.37
C GLU A 240 13.54 -11.75 7.90
N GLN A 241 12.50 -12.03 7.12
CA GLN A 241 11.36 -12.83 7.52
C GLN A 241 11.19 -14.04 6.60
N ASN A 242 10.63 -15.12 7.15
CA ASN A 242 10.17 -16.25 6.34
C ASN A 242 8.71 -16.01 5.99
N ILE A 243 8.42 -15.82 4.70
CA ILE A 243 7.03 -15.76 4.21
C ILE A 243 6.60 -17.16 3.78
N SER A 244 5.34 -17.49 4.08
CA SER A 244 4.69 -18.65 3.51
C SER A 244 3.54 -18.20 2.62
N TRP A 245 3.58 -18.58 1.35
CA TRP A 245 2.39 -18.59 0.51
C TRP A 245 1.56 -19.82 0.87
N ARG A 246 0.32 -19.62 1.31
CA ARG A 246 -0.51 -20.71 1.85
C ARG A 246 -1.81 -20.80 1.09
N PHE A 247 -2.26 -22.00 0.77
CA PHE A 247 -3.59 -22.24 0.21
C PHE A 247 -4.08 -23.63 0.62
N ALA A 248 -5.38 -23.86 0.53
CA ALA A 248 -5.98 -25.15 0.86
C ALA A 248 -6.70 -25.77 -0.36
N ILE A 249 -6.80 -27.10 -0.35
CA ILE A 249 -7.64 -27.87 -1.25
C ILE A 249 -8.65 -28.62 -0.39
N LYS A 250 -9.94 -28.54 -0.75
CA LYS A 250 -11.03 -29.28 -0.11
C LYS A 250 -11.44 -30.48 -0.97
N ASN A 251 -11.60 -31.63 -0.33
CA ASN A 251 -12.11 -32.86 -0.94
C ASN A 251 -13.63 -32.96 -0.90
#